data_AF-A0A3D3S6Z8-F1
#
_entry.id   AF-A0A3D3S6Z8-F1
#
_cell.length_a   1.000
_cell.length_b   1.000
_cell.length_c   1.000
_cell.angle_alpha   90.00
_cell.angle_beta   90.00
_cell.angle_gamma   90.00
#
_symmetry.space_group_name_H-M   'P 1'
#
loop_
_entity.id
_entity.type
_entity.pdbx_description
1 polymer ?
#
loop_
_entity_poly.entity_id
_entity_poly.type
_entity_poly.pdbx_seq_one_letter_code
_entity_poly.pdbx_strand_id
1 'polypeptide(L)' 'MRILLLADTHGVLDARIAELARECQLAVHAGDIGSDDVL' A
#
# COMPACT_ATOMS: atom_id res chain seq x y z
N MET A 1 16.59 0.67 -9.60
CA MET A 1 15.13 0.52 -9.75
C MET A 1 14.59 0.00 -8.43
N ARG A 2 13.62 0.70 -7.82
CA ARG A 2 13.00 0.40 -6.53
C ARG A 2 11.53 0.07 -6.76
N ILE A 3 11.06 -0.98 -6.09
CA ILE A 3 9.67 -1.42 -6.12
C ILE A 3 9.17 -1.46 -4.67
N LEU A 4 8.04 -0.81 -4.41
CA LEU A 4 7.33 -0.92 -3.15
C LEU A 4 6.32 -2.07 -3.25
N LEU A 5 6.37 -3.02 -2.33
CA LEU A 5 5.36 -4.07 -2.17
C LEU A 5 4.69 -3.89 -0.80
N LEU A 6 3.37 -3.77 -0.79
CA LEU A 6 2.55 -3.63 0.42
C LEU A 6 1.26 -4.45 0.32
N ALA A 7 0.58 -4.68 1.43
CA ALA A 7 -0.67 -5.43 1.52
C ALA A 7 -1.45 -4.97 2.77
N ASP A 8 -2.65 -5.52 2.98
CA ASP A 8 -3.39 -5.43 4.25
C ASP A 8 -3.60 -3.98 4.75
N THR A 9 -3.83 -3.05 3.83
CA THR A 9 -4.08 -1.66 4.20
C THR A 9 -5.48 -1.49 4.78
N HIS A 10 -6.42 -2.36 4.43
CA HIS A 10 -7.80 -2.32 4.92
C HIS A 10 -8.45 -0.93 4.80
N GLY A 11 -8.18 -0.21 3.71
CA GLY A 11 -8.64 1.17 3.49
C GLY A 11 -7.82 2.25 4.19
N VAL A 12 -6.80 1.88 4.97
CA VAL A 12 -5.93 2.79 5.72
C VAL A 12 -4.48 2.65 5.26
N LEU A 13 -3.97 3.71 4.65
CA LEU A 13 -2.56 3.81 4.27
C LEU A 13 -1.85 4.86 5.14
N ASP A 14 -0.79 4.46 5.82
CA ASP A 14 0.07 5.38 6.57
C ASP A 14 0.75 6.38 5.61
N ALA A 15 0.69 7.67 5.93
CA ALA A 15 1.25 8.74 5.11
C ALA A 15 2.76 8.55 4.81
N ARG A 16 3.51 7.92 5.72
CA ARG A 16 4.94 7.62 5.53
C ARG A 16 5.15 6.60 4.41
N ILE A 17 4.25 5.63 4.27
CA ILE A 17 4.30 4.64 3.18
C ILE A 17 3.95 5.32 1.85
N ALA A 18 3.01 6.28 1.86
CA ALA A 18 2.70 7.08 0.69
C ALA A 18 3.91 7.89 0.21
N GLU A 19 4.66 8.52 1.12
CA GLU A 19 5.90 9.21 0.77
C GLU A 19 6.96 8.25 0.19
N LEU A 20 7.13 7.06 0.78
CA LEU A 20 8.01 6.02 0.20
C LEU A 20 7.56 5.56 -1.20
N ALA A 21 6.25 5.51 -1.46
CA ALA A 21 5.73 5.12 -2.77
C ALA A 21 6.13 6.11 -3.86
N ARG A 22 6.19 7.41 -3.55
CA ARG A 22 6.62 8.47 -4.49
C ARG A 22 8.07 8.33 -4.92
N GLU A 23 8.87 7.65 -4.12
CA GLU A 23 10.29 7.41 -4.33
C GLU A 23 10.59 6.15 -5.17
N CYS A 24 9.56 5.33 -5.42
CA CYS A 24 9.66 4.05 -6.12
C CYS A 24 9.19 4.16 -7.57
N GLN A 25 9.78 3.36 -8.46
CA GLN A 25 9.36 3.30 -9.87
C GLN A 25 8.05 2.52 -10.05
N LEU A 26 7.74 1.63 -9.11
CA LEU A 26 6.52 0.83 -9.12
C LEU A 26 6.08 0.59 -7.66
N ALA A 27 4.78 0.72 -7.42
CA ALA A 27 4.14 0.27 -6.20
C ALA A 27 3.16 -0.85 -6.54
N VAL A 28 3.24 -1.97 -5.82
CA VAL A 28 2.39 -3.15 -5.99
C VAL A 28 1.67 -3.41 -4.68
N HIS A 29 0.35 -3.46 -4.71
CA HIS A 29 -0.47 -3.88 -3.58
C HIS A 29 -0.85 -5.34 -3.73
N ALA A 30 -0.52 -6.20 -2.77
CA ALA A 30 -0.63 -7.66 -2.91
C ALA A 30 -2.00 -8.24 -2.49
N GLY A 31 -2.85 -7.47 -1.82
CA GLY A 31 -4.20 -7.89 -1.41
C GLY A 31 -4.72 -7.04 -0.27
N ASP A 32 -5.99 -7.21 0.11
CA ASP A 32 -6.61 -6.61 1.30
C ASP A 32 -6.53 -5.06 1.35
N ILE A 33 -6.95 -4.44 0.24
CA ILE A 33 -7.04 -2.99 0.06
C ILE A 33 -8.33 -2.41 0.64
N GLY A 34 -9.45 -3.15 0.52
CA GLY A 34 -10.80 -2.69 0.84
C GLY A 34 -11.04 -2.52 2.35
N SER A 35 -12.25 -2.15 2.78
CA SER A 35 -12.52 -1.98 4.21
C SER A 35 -12.48 -3.30 4.99
N ASP A 36 -12.10 -3.20 6.26
CA ASP A 36 -12.27 -4.19 7.32
C ASP A 36 -13.74 -4.58 7.59
N ASP A 37 -14.72 -3.77 7.17
CA ASP A 37 -16.17 -4.04 7.32
C ASP A 37 -16.67 -5.32 6.58
N VAL A 38 -15.82 -5.98 5.80
CA VAL A 38 -16.17 -7.14 4.97
C VAL A 38 -15.83 -8.50 5.63
N LEU A 39 -15.39 -8.50 6.90
CA LEU A 39 -14.98 -9.72 7.63
C LEU A 39 -15.83 -10.04 8.86
#